data_AF-A0A318NK59-F1
#
_entry.id   AF-A0A318NK59-F1
#
_cell.length_a   1.000
_cell.length_b   1.000
_cell.length_c   1.000
_cell.angle_alpha   90.00
_cell.angle_beta   90.00
_cell.angle_gamma   90.00
#
_symmetry.space_group_name_H-M   'P 1'
#
loop_
_entity.id
_entity.type
_entity.pdbx_description
1 polymer ?
#
loop_
_entity_poly.entity_id
_entity_poly.type
_entity_poly.pdbx_seq_one_letter_code
_entity_poly.pdbx_strand_id
1 'polypeptide(L)'
;MTVLHTPPASPDLDESTAHLRIAESVTSRESSLTQLSTFFDWFTPLRDRSFTDVDRVPLDDMQGWLTDPDTGNLRHSSGRFYSVHGLDIQSPEGPVPRWSQPIIDQPEVGILGILVKKFDGVLHCLMQAKVEPGNCNGLQLSPTVQATRSNYTGVHRGRPVPYLEYFRDLTGHTILADVRQSEQGSWFYQKRNRNMVIEVTDEVETLDEFCWLTIGQVHELLALDDIINMDSRTVLACLPFDGAEPLATPPGDDFRAALLRSFRAGHGARHTTRQILAWLTDVRTRTEVLTRPVPLRDLPGWQRDPAAIAHESGRFFEVIGVHVKAGGREVAEWSQPMIRPQGVGVAAFLVTRIDGVLHALVRAIAQPGYKDVAELAPTVQCVPGNYDVLPEAARPRFLDAVLDATPERIRYDVTLSEEGGRFYHARNRYMVVEVDDDPRFDHPDFRWMPMHQLAGLLRHSYYVNVEARSLVACLHSLSGA
;
A
#
# COMPACT_ATOMS: atom_id res chain seq x y z
N MET A 1 -43.19 36.75 -14.87
CA MET A 1 -42.61 35.39 -14.79
C MET A 1 -41.11 35.56 -14.74
N THR A 2 -40.56 35.69 -13.53
CA THR A 2 -39.12 35.83 -13.31
C THR A 2 -38.64 34.45 -12.91
N VAL A 3 -37.89 33.81 -13.81
CA VAL A 3 -37.32 32.48 -13.58
C VAL A 3 -36.28 32.61 -12.47
N LEU A 4 -36.57 32.04 -11.32
CA LEU A 4 -35.61 31.89 -10.22
C LEU A 4 -34.55 30.89 -10.68
N HIS A 5 -33.36 31.38 -10.99
CA HIS A 5 -32.19 30.54 -11.12
C HIS A 5 -31.85 30.02 -9.72
N THR A 6 -32.03 28.71 -9.52
CA THR A 6 -31.44 28.00 -8.39
C THR A 6 -29.92 28.14 -8.50
N PRO A 7 -29.23 28.66 -7.47
CA PRO A 7 -27.77 28.69 -7.51
C PRO A 7 -27.22 27.26 -7.56
N PRO A 8 -26.09 27.01 -8.24
CA PRO A 8 -25.41 25.72 -8.15
C PRO A 8 -25.12 25.40 -6.68
N ALA A 9 -25.30 24.14 -6.30
CA ALA A 9 -25.01 23.66 -4.96
C ALA A 9 -23.56 24.03 -4.58
N SER A 10 -23.36 24.55 -3.37
CA SER A 10 -22.04 24.92 -2.88
C SER A 10 -21.14 23.68 -2.73
N PRO A 11 -19.86 23.73 -3.13
CA PRO A 11 -18.91 22.60 -2.99
C PRO A 11 -18.77 22.09 -1.54
N ASP A 12 -19.00 22.93 -0.53
CA ASP A 12 -18.95 22.55 0.90
C ASP A 12 -20.01 21.52 1.32
N LEU A 13 -21.13 21.38 0.59
CA LEU A 13 -22.15 20.38 0.90
C LEU A 13 -21.79 18.98 0.38
N ASP A 14 -20.98 18.90 -0.69
CA ASP A 14 -20.62 17.64 -1.33
C ASP A 14 -19.53 16.88 -0.55
N GLU A 15 -18.57 17.59 0.06
CA GLU A 15 -17.63 17.01 1.04
C GLU A 15 -18.35 16.44 2.27
N SER A 16 -19.42 17.11 2.73
CA SER A 16 -20.16 16.70 3.93
C SER A 16 -20.90 15.36 3.79
N THR A 17 -21.10 14.87 2.56
CA THR A 17 -21.84 13.61 2.29
C THR A 17 -20.98 12.51 1.68
N ALA A 18 -19.70 12.76 1.37
CA ALA A 18 -18.81 11.79 0.74
C ALA A 18 -18.78 10.43 1.46
N HIS A 19 -18.73 10.44 2.79
CA HIS A 19 -18.76 9.23 3.62
C HIS A 19 -20.04 8.41 3.47
N LEU A 20 -21.20 9.05 3.26
CA LEU A 20 -22.48 8.35 3.01
C LEU A 20 -22.47 7.67 1.65
N ARG A 21 -21.93 8.35 0.62
CA ARG A 21 -21.82 7.83 -0.74
C ARG A 21 -20.85 6.66 -0.83
N ILE A 22 -19.76 6.73 -0.05
CA ILE A 22 -18.83 5.61 0.13
C ILE A 22 -19.53 4.44 0.82
N ALA A 23 -20.26 4.69 1.92
CA ALA A 23 -21.00 3.64 2.63
C ALA A 23 -22.03 2.93 1.74
N GLU A 24 -22.78 3.68 0.93
CA GLU A 24 -23.71 3.14 -0.07
C GLU A 24 -22.99 2.22 -1.07
N SER A 25 -21.88 2.69 -1.65
CA SER A 25 -21.05 1.90 -2.58
C SER A 25 -20.44 0.65 -1.95
N VAL A 26 -20.04 0.71 -0.68
CA VAL A 26 -19.54 -0.43 0.09
C VAL A 26 -20.61 -1.52 0.26
N THR A 27 -21.88 -1.13 0.42
CA THR A 27 -23.00 -2.08 0.53
C THR A 27 -23.52 -2.58 -0.82
N SER A 28 -23.18 -1.93 -1.92
CA SER A 28 -23.58 -2.34 -3.27
C SER A 28 -22.59 -3.34 -3.85
N ARG A 29 -22.98 -4.61 -3.98
CA ARG A 29 -22.16 -5.68 -4.58
C ARG A 29 -22.59 -6.05 -5.99
N GLU A 30 -23.81 -5.68 -6.32
CA GLU A 30 -24.40 -5.79 -7.64
C GLU A 30 -24.21 -4.45 -8.37
N SER A 31 -23.91 -4.53 -9.67
CA SER A 31 -23.84 -3.36 -10.54
C SER A 31 -24.38 -3.72 -11.92
N SER A 32 -25.07 -2.76 -12.54
CA SER A 32 -25.52 -2.84 -13.93
C SER A 32 -24.35 -2.81 -14.93
N LEU A 33 -23.18 -2.30 -14.52
CA LEU A 33 -21.99 -2.17 -15.35
C LEU A 33 -21.14 -3.44 -15.38
N THR A 34 -20.84 -3.99 -14.21
CA THR A 34 -19.99 -5.17 -14.09
C THR A 34 -20.51 -6.03 -12.96
N GLN A 35 -20.78 -7.28 -13.28
CA GLN A 35 -21.20 -8.29 -12.32
C GLN A 35 -19.98 -9.07 -11.85
N LEU A 36 -19.82 -9.26 -10.54
CA LEU A 36 -18.67 -10.01 -10.01
C LEU A 36 -18.67 -11.46 -10.48
N SER A 37 -19.86 -12.05 -10.66
CA SER A 37 -20.02 -13.39 -11.22
C SER A 37 -19.39 -13.55 -12.62
N THR A 38 -19.33 -12.46 -13.40
CA THR A 38 -18.72 -12.41 -14.73
C THR A 38 -17.40 -11.63 -14.76
N PHE A 39 -16.92 -11.14 -13.62
CA PHE A 39 -15.68 -10.34 -13.55
C PHE A 39 -14.50 -11.12 -14.13
N PHE A 40 -14.39 -12.40 -13.78
CA PHE A 40 -13.32 -13.26 -14.28
C PHE A 40 -13.45 -13.59 -15.77
N ASP A 41 -14.62 -13.45 -16.38
CA ASP A 41 -14.80 -13.60 -17.83
C ASP A 41 -14.17 -12.42 -18.60
N TRP A 42 -14.10 -11.23 -17.98
CA TRP A 42 -13.34 -10.09 -18.50
C TRP A 42 -11.86 -10.19 -18.12
N PHE A 43 -11.57 -10.51 -16.86
CA PHE A 43 -10.20 -10.44 -16.31
C PHE A 43 -9.28 -11.56 -16.80
N THR A 44 -9.78 -12.80 -16.89
CA THR A 44 -8.93 -13.95 -17.26
C THR A 44 -8.43 -13.86 -18.71
N PRO A 45 -9.25 -13.54 -19.73
CA PRO A 45 -8.75 -13.41 -21.10
C PRO A 45 -7.75 -12.27 -21.31
N LEU A 46 -7.77 -11.24 -20.45
CA LEU A 46 -6.76 -10.18 -20.48
C LEU A 46 -5.37 -10.70 -20.09
N ARG A 47 -5.27 -11.75 -19.28
CA ARG A 47 -3.98 -12.36 -18.91
C ARG A 47 -3.24 -12.94 -20.12
N ASP A 48 -3.97 -13.43 -21.11
CA ASP A 48 -3.39 -14.00 -22.33
C ASP A 48 -2.91 -12.91 -23.30
N ARG A 49 -3.45 -11.69 -23.19
CA ARG A 49 -3.17 -10.56 -24.10
C ARG A 49 -2.15 -9.58 -23.52
N SER A 50 -2.25 -9.33 -22.23
CA SER A 50 -1.38 -8.44 -21.45
C SER A 50 -0.61 -9.29 -20.46
N PHE A 51 0.68 -9.49 -20.73
CA PHE A 51 1.56 -10.36 -19.94
C PHE A 51 2.96 -9.75 -19.82
N THR A 52 3.72 -10.24 -18.83
CA THR A 52 5.15 -9.99 -18.71
C THR A 52 5.86 -11.33 -18.52
N ASP A 53 6.68 -11.72 -19.48
CA ASP A 53 7.63 -12.82 -19.35
C ASP A 53 8.93 -12.26 -18.78
N VAL A 54 9.39 -12.84 -17.66
CA VAL A 54 10.50 -12.29 -16.87
C VAL A 54 11.58 -13.33 -16.70
N ASP A 55 12.71 -13.09 -17.37
CA ASP A 55 13.91 -13.91 -17.28
C ASP A 55 14.92 -13.24 -16.36
N ARG A 56 15.51 -14.02 -15.43
CA ARG A 56 16.65 -13.53 -14.65
C ARG A 56 17.88 -13.44 -15.54
N VAL A 57 18.57 -12.30 -15.48
CA VAL A 57 19.81 -12.05 -16.22
C VAL A 57 20.90 -11.60 -15.26
N PRO A 58 22.19 -11.78 -15.62
CA PRO A 58 23.27 -11.21 -14.83
C PRO A 58 23.12 -9.69 -14.67
N LEU A 59 23.52 -9.16 -13.52
CA LEU A 59 23.38 -7.74 -13.19
C LEU A 59 24.08 -6.82 -14.20
N ASP A 60 25.21 -7.28 -14.75
CA ASP A 60 25.99 -6.53 -15.74
C ASP A 60 25.48 -6.71 -17.18
N ASP A 61 24.52 -7.60 -17.41
CA ASP A 61 23.91 -7.87 -18.72
C ASP A 61 22.55 -7.17 -18.89
N MET A 62 22.09 -6.42 -17.87
CA MET A 62 20.83 -5.66 -17.92
C MET A 62 20.92 -4.52 -18.93
N GLN A 63 20.26 -4.67 -20.07
CA GLN A 63 20.26 -3.66 -21.12
C GLN A 63 19.71 -2.32 -20.61
N GLY A 64 20.44 -1.23 -20.89
CA GLY A 64 20.09 0.12 -20.47
C GLY A 64 20.52 0.48 -19.04
N TRP A 65 20.95 -0.50 -18.24
CA TRP A 65 21.47 -0.29 -16.89
C TRP A 65 23.00 -0.40 -16.85
N LEU A 66 23.61 0.32 -15.92
CA LEU A 66 25.05 0.41 -15.75
C LEU A 66 25.39 0.14 -14.28
N THR A 67 26.39 -0.71 -14.06
CA THR A 67 27.11 -0.78 -12.80
C THR A 67 28.18 0.31 -12.80
N ASP A 68 28.13 1.22 -11.82
CA ASP A 68 29.16 2.23 -11.67
C ASP A 68 30.50 1.57 -11.24
N PRO A 69 31.61 1.81 -11.97
CA PRO A 69 32.85 1.08 -11.74
C PRO A 69 33.53 1.44 -10.41
N ASP A 70 33.27 2.60 -9.84
CA ASP A 70 33.88 2.99 -8.57
C ASP A 70 33.01 2.54 -7.39
N THR A 71 31.71 2.83 -7.47
CA THR A 71 30.78 2.64 -6.36
C THR A 71 30.02 1.31 -6.38
N GLY A 72 29.97 0.61 -7.52
CA GLY A 72 29.16 -0.59 -7.72
C GLY A 72 27.66 -0.34 -7.80
N ASN A 73 27.21 0.92 -7.71
CA ASN A 73 25.80 1.29 -7.74
C ASN A 73 25.17 0.93 -9.09
N LEU A 74 23.92 0.47 -9.08
CA LEU A 74 23.15 0.18 -10.29
C LEU A 74 22.35 1.43 -10.65
N ARG A 75 22.51 1.93 -11.88
CA ARG A 75 21.74 3.08 -12.39
C ARG A 75 21.37 2.89 -13.83
N HIS A 76 20.25 3.47 -14.24
CA HIS A 76 19.92 3.50 -15.66
C HIS A 76 20.82 4.50 -16.41
N SER A 77 21.25 4.14 -17.61
CA SER A 77 22.14 4.94 -18.49
C SER A 77 21.58 6.34 -18.82
N SER A 78 20.26 6.48 -18.84
CA SER A 78 19.60 7.78 -19.05
C SER A 78 19.58 8.69 -17.82
N GLY A 79 19.99 8.21 -16.65
CA GLY A 79 19.87 8.91 -15.37
C GLY A 79 18.43 8.98 -14.82
N ARG A 80 17.49 8.23 -15.39
CA ARG A 80 16.06 8.17 -14.97
C ARG A 80 15.74 6.89 -14.19
N PHE A 81 14.45 6.69 -13.92
CA PHE A 81 13.88 5.59 -13.16
C PHE A 81 14.32 5.65 -11.69
N TYR A 82 15.21 4.76 -11.29
CA TYR A 82 15.71 4.63 -9.93
C TYR A 82 17.15 4.12 -9.99
N SER A 83 17.80 4.15 -8.84
CA SER A 83 19.10 3.53 -8.64
C SER A 83 19.04 2.55 -7.48
N VAL A 84 20.00 1.62 -7.42
CA VAL A 84 20.26 0.80 -6.25
C VAL A 84 21.65 1.14 -5.75
N HIS A 85 21.74 1.56 -4.49
CA HIS A 85 23.00 1.86 -3.83
C HIS A 85 23.02 1.24 -2.42
N GLY A 86 24.16 1.31 -1.73
CA GLY A 86 24.27 0.86 -0.35
C GLY A 86 23.75 1.90 0.64
N LEU A 87 23.26 1.45 1.78
CA LEU A 87 22.91 2.27 2.93
C LEU A 87 23.64 1.73 4.16
N ASP A 88 24.30 2.61 4.92
CA ASP A 88 24.87 2.33 6.24
C ASP A 88 23.88 2.87 7.28
N ILE A 89 23.49 2.02 8.23
CA ILE A 89 22.43 2.29 9.20
C ILE A 89 22.99 2.13 10.59
N GLN A 90 22.78 3.13 11.44
CA GLN A 90 23.08 3.09 12.86
C GLN A 90 21.78 3.29 13.64
N SER A 91 21.50 2.37 14.56
CA SER A 91 20.37 2.43 15.47
C SER A 91 20.86 2.02 16.87
N PRO A 92 21.57 2.90 17.59
CA PRO A 92 22.34 2.53 18.79
C PRO A 92 21.51 1.85 19.89
N GLU A 93 20.22 2.20 20.00
CA GLU A 93 19.28 1.66 20.99
C GLU A 93 18.53 0.41 20.48
N GLY A 94 18.71 0.05 19.21
CA GLY A 94 18.05 -1.10 18.59
C GLY A 94 18.73 -2.44 18.92
N PRO A 95 18.01 -3.57 18.75
CA PRO A 95 18.57 -4.90 18.98
C PRO A 95 19.72 -5.24 18.01
N VAL A 96 19.76 -4.58 16.86
CA VAL A 96 20.88 -4.59 15.92
C VAL A 96 21.40 -3.16 15.80
N PRO A 97 22.52 -2.82 16.46
CA PRO A 97 22.93 -1.43 16.61
C PRO A 97 23.48 -0.80 15.32
N ARG A 98 23.94 -1.63 14.38
CA ARG A 98 24.46 -1.18 13.08
C ARG A 98 24.34 -2.30 12.06
N TRP A 99 23.95 -1.95 10.84
CA TRP A 99 24.02 -2.84 9.68
C TRP A 99 24.18 -2.04 8.39
N SER A 100 24.31 -2.74 7.26
CA SER A 100 24.26 -2.15 5.94
C SER A 100 23.34 -2.94 5.03
N GLN A 101 22.74 -2.31 4.03
CA GLN A 101 21.89 -2.99 3.05
C GLN A 101 21.80 -2.23 1.71
N PRO A 102 21.56 -2.93 0.59
CA PRO A 102 21.12 -2.27 -0.63
C PRO A 102 19.79 -1.56 -0.38
N ILE A 103 19.57 -0.46 -1.10
CA ILE A 103 18.32 0.28 -1.04
C ILE A 103 18.01 0.88 -2.41
N ILE A 104 16.72 0.94 -2.76
CA ILE A 104 16.23 1.60 -3.96
C ILE A 104 16.12 3.10 -3.67
N ASP A 105 16.75 3.93 -4.49
CA ASP A 105 16.57 5.38 -4.46
C ASP A 105 15.88 5.87 -5.73
N GLN A 106 14.66 6.38 -5.52
CA GLN A 106 13.82 7.00 -6.55
C GLN A 106 13.22 8.30 -5.96
N PRO A 107 13.90 9.45 -6.11
CA PRO A 107 13.45 10.70 -5.50
C PRO A 107 12.17 11.26 -6.14
N GLU A 108 11.76 10.73 -7.28
CA GLU A 108 10.53 11.13 -7.98
C GLU A 108 9.27 10.72 -7.21
N VAL A 109 8.30 11.64 -7.17
CA VAL A 109 6.94 11.37 -6.68
C VAL A 109 6.07 11.01 -7.87
N GLY A 110 5.59 9.76 -7.91
CA GLY A 110 4.59 9.31 -8.88
C GLY A 110 3.17 9.65 -8.44
N ILE A 111 2.23 9.45 -9.35
CA ILE A 111 0.78 9.56 -9.11
C ILE A 111 0.22 8.14 -9.06
N LEU A 112 -0.50 7.85 -7.98
CA LEU A 112 -1.35 6.68 -7.78
C LEU A 112 -2.78 7.20 -7.61
N GLY A 113 -3.60 7.05 -8.65
CA GLY A 113 -4.89 7.73 -8.75
C GLY A 113 -6.02 6.77 -9.06
N ILE A 114 -7.08 6.79 -8.26
CA ILE A 114 -8.35 6.12 -8.56
C ILE A 114 -9.39 7.18 -8.94
N LEU A 115 -9.95 7.04 -10.13
CA LEU A 115 -11.10 7.82 -10.58
C LEU A 115 -12.37 7.19 -10.03
N VAL A 116 -13.28 8.00 -9.52
CA VAL A 116 -14.61 7.55 -9.10
C VAL A 116 -15.71 8.32 -9.81
N LYS A 117 -16.80 7.63 -10.15
CA LYS A 117 -17.98 8.21 -10.79
C LYS A 117 -19.23 7.50 -10.30
N LYS A 118 -20.35 8.23 -10.23
CA LYS A 118 -21.65 7.63 -9.92
C LYS A 118 -22.29 7.02 -11.15
N PHE A 119 -22.81 5.81 -10.98
CA PHE A 119 -23.69 5.14 -11.92
C PHE A 119 -24.90 4.65 -11.14
N ASP A 120 -26.10 5.00 -11.62
CA ASP A 120 -27.36 4.69 -10.94
C ASP A 120 -27.37 5.13 -9.45
N GLY A 121 -26.72 6.26 -9.15
CA GLY A 121 -26.59 6.82 -7.80
C GLY A 121 -25.39 6.32 -6.99
N VAL A 122 -24.78 5.20 -7.38
CA VAL A 122 -23.73 4.52 -6.61
C VAL A 122 -22.33 4.84 -7.15
N LEU A 123 -21.39 5.17 -6.26
CA LEU A 123 -19.99 5.37 -6.64
C LEU A 123 -19.35 4.07 -7.14
N HIS A 124 -18.62 4.16 -8.24
CA HIS A 124 -17.75 3.11 -8.77
C HIS A 124 -16.32 3.65 -8.89
N CYS A 125 -15.34 2.78 -8.72
CA CYS A 125 -13.93 2.99 -8.96
C CYS A 125 -13.56 2.45 -10.34
N LEU A 126 -12.84 3.25 -11.13
CA LEU A 126 -12.29 2.80 -12.41
C LEU A 126 -10.96 2.06 -12.17
N MET A 127 -11.00 0.74 -12.14
CA MET A 127 -9.83 -0.08 -11.85
C MET A 127 -9.16 -0.54 -13.15
N GLN A 128 -7.83 -0.58 -13.17
CA GLN A 128 -7.06 -1.04 -14.34
C GLN A 128 -6.56 -2.47 -14.11
N ALA A 129 -6.81 -3.38 -15.05
CA ALA A 129 -6.08 -4.64 -15.13
C ALA A 129 -4.65 -4.37 -15.64
N LYS A 130 -3.65 -4.55 -14.78
CA LYS A 130 -2.26 -4.19 -15.06
C LYS A 130 -1.31 -5.34 -14.76
N VAL A 131 -0.42 -5.61 -15.72
CA VAL A 131 0.73 -6.49 -15.50
C VAL A 131 1.96 -5.70 -15.10
N GLU A 132 2.70 -6.22 -14.14
CA GLU A 132 3.99 -5.72 -13.72
C GLU A 132 4.96 -6.91 -13.61
N PRO A 133 6.25 -6.73 -13.94
CA PRO A 133 7.20 -7.85 -14.04
C PRO A 133 7.40 -8.61 -12.71
N GLY A 134 7.11 -7.97 -11.59
CA GLY A 134 7.23 -8.56 -10.26
C GLY A 134 5.95 -9.18 -9.71
N ASN A 135 4.83 -9.07 -10.41
CA ASN A 135 3.57 -9.67 -9.96
C ASN A 135 3.68 -11.19 -10.02
N CYS A 136 3.48 -11.88 -8.88
CA CYS A 136 3.63 -13.32 -8.81
C CYS A 136 2.60 -14.12 -9.64
N ASN A 137 1.49 -13.49 -10.00
CA ASN A 137 0.39 -14.05 -10.78
C ASN A 137 0.14 -13.27 -12.10
N GLY A 138 1.07 -12.40 -12.49
CA GLY A 138 1.00 -11.58 -13.70
C GLY A 138 0.04 -10.39 -13.58
N LEU A 139 -1.25 -10.61 -13.86
CA LEU A 139 -2.26 -9.55 -13.94
C LEU A 139 -2.94 -9.31 -12.59
N GLN A 140 -2.96 -8.05 -12.15
CA GLN A 140 -3.63 -7.57 -10.94
C GLN A 140 -4.44 -6.30 -11.24
N LEU A 141 -5.32 -5.88 -10.33
CA LEU A 141 -6.02 -4.60 -10.41
C LEU A 141 -5.21 -3.48 -9.76
N SER A 142 -4.79 -2.52 -10.57
CA SER A 142 -4.14 -1.28 -10.16
C SER A 142 -5.11 -0.10 -10.10
N PRO A 143 -4.67 1.05 -9.54
CA PRO A 143 -5.39 2.30 -9.69
C PRO A 143 -5.61 2.64 -11.17
N THR A 144 -6.57 3.55 -11.45
CA THR A 144 -6.80 4.10 -12.78
C THR A 144 -5.51 4.66 -13.40
N VAL A 145 -4.71 5.35 -12.59
CA VAL A 145 -3.40 5.88 -12.98
C VAL A 145 -2.35 5.42 -12.01
N GLN A 146 -1.33 4.75 -12.53
CA GLN A 146 -0.10 4.40 -11.84
C GLN A 146 1.08 4.86 -12.70
N ALA A 147 1.59 6.06 -12.43
CA ALA A 147 2.57 6.72 -13.29
C ALA A 147 3.65 7.47 -12.52
N THR A 148 4.91 7.21 -12.84
CA THR A 148 6.06 8.00 -12.35
C THR A 148 6.16 9.33 -13.09
N ARG A 149 6.80 10.32 -12.46
CA ARG A 149 7.04 11.64 -13.06
C ARG A 149 7.81 11.56 -14.38
N SER A 150 8.82 10.70 -14.45
CA SER A 150 9.58 10.43 -15.67
C SER A 150 8.69 9.98 -16.84
N ASN A 151 7.64 9.21 -16.56
CA ASN A 151 6.79 8.62 -17.59
C ASN A 151 5.78 9.66 -18.11
N TYR A 152 5.14 10.42 -17.23
CA TYR A 152 4.08 11.34 -17.65
C TYR A 152 4.54 12.72 -18.13
N THR A 153 5.81 13.08 -17.94
CA THR A 153 6.37 14.32 -18.52
C THR A 153 6.74 14.18 -20.00
N GLY A 154 6.37 13.06 -20.65
CA GLY A 154 6.51 12.86 -22.09
C GLY A 154 7.96 12.74 -22.56
N VAL A 155 8.89 12.47 -21.63
CA VAL A 155 10.31 12.38 -21.94
C VAL A 155 10.67 11.01 -22.54
N HIS A 156 9.74 10.07 -22.47
CA HIS A 156 9.69 8.89 -23.33
C HIS A 156 8.70 9.24 -24.45
N ARG A 157 9.05 8.97 -25.72
CA ARG A 157 8.18 9.21 -26.89
C ARG A 157 6.99 8.22 -26.96
N GLY A 158 6.45 7.92 -25.80
CA GLY A 158 5.45 6.90 -25.58
C GLY A 158 4.04 7.40 -25.77
N ARG A 159 3.08 6.48 -25.66
CA ARG A 159 1.67 6.81 -25.64
C ARG A 159 1.38 7.59 -24.35
N PRO A 160 0.47 8.58 -24.41
CA PRO A 160 0.03 9.25 -23.20
C PRO A 160 -0.55 8.23 -22.21
N VAL A 161 -0.26 8.41 -20.93
CA VAL A 161 -0.86 7.60 -19.86
C VAL A 161 -2.36 7.90 -19.85
N PRO A 162 -3.24 6.89 -20.06
CA PRO A 162 -4.68 7.11 -20.05
C PRO A 162 -5.16 7.75 -18.74
N TYR A 163 -6.15 8.63 -18.82
CA TYR A 163 -6.82 9.29 -17.69
C TYR A 163 -5.93 10.16 -16.79
N LEU A 164 -4.68 10.42 -17.18
CA LEU A 164 -3.74 11.18 -16.37
C LEU A 164 -4.18 12.63 -16.13
N GLU A 165 -4.86 13.23 -17.11
CA GLU A 165 -5.35 14.60 -17.06
C GLU A 165 -6.23 14.86 -15.83
N TYR A 166 -7.10 13.92 -15.44
CA TYR A 166 -7.96 14.01 -14.26
C TYR A 166 -7.20 14.16 -12.93
N PHE A 167 -5.93 13.77 -12.89
CA PHE A 167 -5.07 13.85 -11.69
C PHE A 167 -4.06 15.01 -11.77
N ARG A 168 -3.98 15.69 -12.92
CA ARG A 168 -3.08 16.83 -13.15
C ARG A 168 -3.82 18.15 -13.15
N ASP A 169 -4.99 18.19 -13.76
CA ASP A 169 -5.92 19.31 -13.71
C ASP A 169 -7.13 18.88 -12.89
N LEU A 170 -7.30 19.49 -11.72
CA LEU A 170 -8.38 19.17 -10.79
C LEU A 170 -9.56 20.13 -10.95
N THR A 171 -9.52 21.02 -11.95
CA THR A 171 -10.54 22.03 -12.18
C THR A 171 -11.87 21.36 -12.50
N GLY A 172 -12.88 21.59 -11.65
CA GLY A 172 -14.22 21.01 -11.85
C GLY A 172 -14.38 19.57 -11.37
N HIS A 173 -13.38 19.01 -10.68
CA HIS A 173 -13.46 17.67 -10.08
C HIS A 173 -13.52 17.75 -8.55
N THR A 174 -14.15 16.77 -7.93
CA THR A 174 -14.23 16.68 -6.46
C THR A 174 -13.08 15.81 -5.94
N ILE A 175 -12.30 16.33 -5.00
CA ILE A 175 -11.15 15.62 -4.42
C ILE A 175 -11.64 14.87 -3.18
N LEU A 176 -11.70 13.55 -3.24
CA LEU A 176 -12.02 12.73 -2.06
C LEU A 176 -10.78 12.41 -1.22
N ALA A 177 -9.61 12.30 -1.88
CA ALA A 177 -8.32 12.16 -1.22
C ALA A 177 -7.21 12.71 -2.12
N ASP A 178 -6.23 13.40 -1.52
CA ASP A 178 -4.99 13.80 -2.18
C ASP A 178 -3.90 13.98 -1.13
N VAL A 179 -3.02 12.99 -1.02
CA VAL A 179 -1.99 12.95 0.03
C VAL A 179 -0.72 12.25 -0.47
N ARG A 180 0.43 12.72 -0.02
CA ARG A 180 1.70 12.00 -0.24
C ARG A 180 1.88 10.95 0.83
N GLN A 181 2.05 9.70 0.43
CA GLN A 181 2.33 8.60 1.35
C GLN A 181 3.70 8.00 1.09
N SER A 182 4.32 7.49 2.15
CA SER A 182 5.59 6.74 2.15
C SER A 182 5.42 5.35 1.55
N GLU A 183 6.47 4.82 0.92
CA GLU A 183 6.53 3.40 0.53
C GLU A 183 7.34 2.57 1.54
N GLN A 184 7.65 1.30 1.24
CA GLN A 184 8.35 0.38 2.14
C GLN A 184 9.72 0.95 2.57
N GLY A 185 9.83 1.39 3.82
CA GLY A 185 11.07 1.95 4.38
C GLY A 185 12.18 0.92 4.58
N SER A 186 11.88 -0.37 4.44
CA SER A 186 12.90 -1.43 4.42
C SER A 186 13.64 -1.53 3.09
N TRP A 187 13.07 -1.05 1.98
CA TRP A 187 13.62 -1.26 0.63
C TRP A 187 13.74 0.01 -0.21
N PHE A 188 13.00 1.06 0.12
CA PHE A 188 13.09 2.36 -0.53
C PHE A 188 13.70 3.42 0.37
N TYR A 189 14.57 4.25 -0.20
CA TYR A 189 15.12 5.41 0.48
C TYR A 189 14.20 6.62 0.30
N GLN A 190 13.47 6.99 1.37
CA GLN A 190 12.64 8.20 1.49
C GLN A 190 11.59 8.38 0.38
N LYS A 191 11.21 7.28 -0.27
CA LYS A 191 10.26 7.23 -1.38
C LYS A 191 8.86 7.59 -0.91
N ARG A 192 8.18 8.35 -1.76
CA ARG A 192 6.78 8.69 -1.62
C ARG A 192 6.06 8.70 -2.96
N ASN A 193 4.76 8.44 -2.95
CA ASN A 193 3.86 8.66 -4.06
C ASN A 193 2.66 9.52 -3.65
N ARG A 194 2.08 10.26 -4.60
CA ARG A 194 0.86 11.03 -4.41
C ARG A 194 -0.33 10.09 -4.63
N ASN A 195 -1.06 9.79 -3.57
CA ASN A 195 -2.25 8.96 -3.55
C ASN A 195 -3.47 9.85 -3.73
N MET A 196 -4.29 9.59 -4.74
CA MET A 196 -5.40 10.45 -5.13
C MET A 196 -6.67 9.64 -5.38
N VAL A 197 -7.80 10.16 -4.90
CA VAL A 197 -9.14 9.70 -5.28
C VAL A 197 -9.91 10.90 -5.79
N ILE A 198 -10.24 10.88 -7.08
CA ILE A 198 -10.87 12.01 -7.77
C ILE A 198 -12.23 11.58 -8.27
N GLU A 199 -13.27 12.28 -7.82
CA GLU A 199 -14.63 12.10 -8.29
C GLU A 199 -14.90 13.00 -9.49
N VAL A 200 -15.48 12.40 -10.54
CA VAL A 200 -15.83 13.07 -11.78
C VAL A 200 -17.31 12.88 -12.11
N THR A 201 -17.88 13.90 -12.75
CA THR A 201 -19.24 13.88 -13.28
C THR A 201 -19.27 13.68 -14.79
N ASP A 202 -18.18 14.01 -15.47
CA ASP A 202 -18.04 13.94 -16.93
C ASP A 202 -18.20 12.50 -17.44
N GLU A 203 -18.55 12.36 -18.72
CA GLU A 203 -18.54 11.06 -19.38
C GLU A 203 -17.10 10.60 -19.61
N VAL A 204 -16.78 9.41 -19.09
CA VAL A 204 -15.43 8.84 -19.15
C VAL A 204 -15.50 7.62 -20.06
N GLU A 205 -14.82 7.70 -21.22
CA GLU A 205 -14.62 6.54 -22.08
C GLU A 205 -13.89 5.45 -21.30
N THR A 206 -14.44 4.23 -21.27
CA THR A 206 -13.84 3.10 -20.58
C THR A 206 -13.06 2.25 -21.57
N LEU A 207 -11.73 2.21 -21.42
CA LEU A 207 -10.84 1.42 -22.27
C LEU A 207 -10.86 -0.07 -21.87
N ASP A 208 -10.48 -0.96 -22.79
CA ASP A 208 -10.58 -2.43 -22.63
C ASP A 208 -9.94 -2.99 -21.36
N GLU A 209 -8.82 -2.41 -20.91
CA GLU A 209 -8.08 -2.84 -19.70
C GLU A 209 -8.65 -2.24 -18.41
N PHE A 210 -9.78 -1.52 -18.48
CA PHE A 210 -10.38 -0.83 -17.36
C PHE A 210 -11.80 -1.32 -17.11
N CYS A 211 -12.18 -1.38 -15.83
CA CYS A 211 -13.52 -1.74 -15.42
C CYS A 211 -14.01 -0.83 -14.27
N TRP A 212 -15.30 -0.50 -14.29
CA TRP A 212 -15.95 0.20 -13.20
C TRP A 212 -16.48 -0.81 -12.20
N LEU A 213 -16.04 -0.71 -10.95
CA LEU A 213 -16.45 -1.58 -9.85
C LEU A 213 -16.95 -0.73 -8.68
N THR A 214 -18.02 -1.13 -8.01
CA THR A 214 -18.37 -0.48 -6.73
C THR A 214 -17.25 -0.73 -5.70
N ILE A 215 -17.21 0.07 -4.64
CA ILE A 215 -16.28 -0.16 -3.53
C ILE A 215 -16.56 -1.52 -2.88
N GLY A 216 -17.84 -1.92 -2.76
CA GLY A 216 -18.23 -3.26 -2.29
C GLY A 216 -17.65 -4.38 -3.14
N GLN A 217 -17.64 -4.23 -4.47
CA GLN A 217 -17.04 -5.21 -5.37
C GLN A 217 -15.51 -5.26 -5.26
N VAL A 218 -14.86 -4.10 -5.16
CA VAL A 218 -13.41 -4.03 -4.91
C VAL A 218 -13.04 -4.67 -3.58
N HIS A 219 -13.87 -4.50 -2.55
CA HIS A 219 -13.71 -5.14 -1.24
C HIS A 219 -13.82 -6.67 -1.30
N GLU A 220 -14.74 -7.22 -2.10
CA GLU A 220 -14.81 -8.67 -2.32
C GLU A 220 -13.56 -9.20 -3.04
N LEU A 221 -13.07 -8.48 -4.06
CA LEU A 221 -11.84 -8.84 -4.75
C LEU A 221 -10.60 -8.71 -3.84
N LEU A 222 -10.62 -7.80 -2.86
CA LEU A 222 -9.55 -7.68 -1.85
C LEU A 222 -9.51 -8.88 -0.89
N ALA A 223 -10.57 -9.70 -0.83
CA ALA A 223 -10.55 -10.95 -0.08
C ALA A 223 -9.89 -12.11 -0.84
N LEU A 224 -9.40 -11.87 -2.07
CA LEU A 224 -8.74 -12.85 -2.91
C LEU A 224 -7.24 -12.57 -3.02
N ASP A 225 -6.45 -13.64 -2.96
CA ASP A 225 -4.99 -13.57 -3.10
C ASP A 225 -4.58 -12.87 -4.39
N ASP A 226 -3.70 -11.88 -4.24
CA ASP A 226 -3.01 -11.20 -5.34
C ASP A 226 -3.93 -10.63 -6.44
N ILE A 227 -5.19 -10.26 -6.14
CA ILE A 227 -6.06 -9.60 -7.12
C ILE A 227 -5.93 -8.08 -7.08
N ILE A 228 -6.02 -7.46 -5.90
CA ILE A 228 -5.87 -6.02 -5.73
C ILE A 228 -4.41 -5.68 -5.43
N ASN A 229 -3.74 -4.97 -6.34
CA ASN A 229 -2.31 -4.66 -6.20
C ASN A 229 -2.04 -3.68 -5.05
N MET A 230 -0.77 -3.54 -4.66
CA MET A 230 -0.37 -2.70 -3.53
C MET A 230 -0.76 -1.24 -3.69
N ASP A 231 -0.58 -0.69 -4.90
CA ASP A 231 -0.89 0.70 -5.22
C ASP A 231 -2.39 1.01 -5.07
N SER A 232 -3.27 0.06 -5.44
CA SER A 232 -4.70 0.15 -5.20
C SER A 232 -5.01 0.18 -3.71
N ARG A 233 -4.42 -0.71 -2.91
CA ARG A 233 -4.68 -0.80 -1.46
C ARG A 233 -4.31 0.49 -0.74
N THR A 234 -3.17 1.10 -1.09
CA THR A 234 -2.75 2.38 -0.48
C THR A 234 -3.69 3.53 -0.83
N VAL A 235 -4.18 3.60 -2.07
CA VAL A 235 -5.15 4.64 -2.47
C VAL A 235 -6.52 4.41 -1.83
N LEU A 236 -7.01 3.16 -1.81
CA LEU A 236 -8.28 2.80 -1.18
C LEU A 236 -8.30 3.07 0.33
N ALA A 237 -7.16 2.88 1.02
CA ALA A 237 -7.04 3.20 2.44
C ALA A 237 -7.28 4.68 2.74
N CYS A 238 -7.06 5.57 1.76
CA CYS A 238 -7.23 7.02 1.91
C CYS A 238 -8.68 7.49 1.75
N LEU A 239 -9.62 6.61 1.39
CA LEU A 239 -11.04 6.97 1.28
C LEU A 239 -11.59 7.48 2.62
N PRO A 240 -12.40 8.56 2.62
CA PRO A 240 -12.97 9.13 3.85
C PRO A 240 -14.17 8.29 4.35
N PHE A 241 -13.86 7.22 5.09
CA PHE A 241 -14.85 6.37 5.78
C PHE A 241 -15.42 7.02 7.06
N ASP A 242 -14.95 8.20 7.45
CA ASP A 242 -15.36 8.88 8.67
C ASP A 242 -16.83 9.31 8.61
N GLY A 243 -17.65 8.76 9.51
CA GLY A 243 -19.06 9.15 9.64
C GLY A 243 -20.07 8.25 8.94
N ALA A 244 -19.68 7.22 8.19
CA ALA A 244 -20.60 6.27 7.58
C ALA A 244 -21.65 5.74 8.59
N GLU A 245 -22.95 5.99 8.34
CA GLU A 245 -24.06 5.31 9.05
C GLU A 245 -24.19 3.92 8.43
N PRO A 246 -24.14 2.83 9.20
CA PRO A 246 -24.53 1.54 8.66
C PRO A 246 -26.02 1.55 8.35
N LEU A 247 -26.38 1.10 7.15
CA LEU A 247 -27.63 0.36 6.97
C LEU A 247 -27.58 -0.80 7.98
N ALA A 248 -28.60 -0.88 8.83
CA ALA A 248 -28.74 -1.75 10.01
C ALA A 248 -27.75 -2.93 10.14
N THR A 249 -27.01 -3.00 11.25
CA THR A 249 -26.19 -4.18 11.58
C THR A 249 -27.10 -5.39 11.84
N PRO A 250 -26.86 -6.55 11.20
CA PRO A 250 -27.60 -7.77 11.52
C PRO A 250 -27.43 -8.13 13.01
N PRO A 251 -28.47 -8.63 13.69
CA PRO A 251 -28.35 -9.13 15.05
C PRO A 251 -27.31 -10.26 15.12
N GLY A 252 -26.32 -10.16 16.03
CA GLY A 252 -25.36 -11.22 16.32
C GLY A 252 -23.94 -11.07 15.73
N ASP A 253 -23.68 -10.05 14.90
CA ASP A 253 -22.33 -9.74 14.43
C ASP A 253 -21.67 -8.64 15.28
N ASP A 254 -21.22 -9.04 16.47
CA ASP A 254 -20.62 -8.12 17.44
C ASP A 254 -19.30 -7.51 16.95
N PHE A 255 -18.57 -8.22 16.08
CA PHE A 255 -17.31 -7.73 15.52
C PHE A 255 -17.57 -6.60 14.53
N ARG A 256 -18.45 -6.82 13.54
CA ARG A 256 -18.81 -5.78 12.56
C ARG A 256 -19.46 -4.58 13.23
N ALA A 257 -20.31 -4.79 14.23
CA ALA A 257 -20.87 -3.70 15.01
C ALA A 257 -19.77 -2.84 15.67
N ALA A 258 -18.75 -3.47 16.24
CA ALA A 258 -17.62 -2.77 16.85
C ALA A 258 -16.73 -2.06 15.82
N LEU A 259 -16.50 -2.68 14.65
CA LEU A 259 -15.77 -2.09 13.53
C LEU A 259 -16.46 -0.84 13.01
N LEU A 260 -17.78 -0.91 12.77
CA LEU A 260 -18.57 0.23 12.31
C LEU A 260 -18.56 1.39 13.32
N ARG A 261 -18.64 1.09 14.63
CA ARG A 261 -18.47 2.10 15.67
C ARG A 261 -17.09 2.76 15.62
N SER A 262 -16.04 2.03 15.28
CA SER A 262 -14.65 2.53 15.22
C SER A 262 -14.40 3.59 14.15
N PHE A 263 -15.23 3.66 13.11
CA PHE A 263 -15.16 4.70 12.07
C PHE A 263 -15.65 6.07 12.53
N ARG A 264 -16.18 6.19 13.76
CA ARG A 264 -16.74 7.45 14.27
C ARG A 264 -16.08 7.87 15.57
N ALA A 265 -15.61 9.12 15.62
CA ALA A 265 -15.03 9.71 16.82
C ALA A 265 -16.01 9.77 18.01
N GLY A 266 -17.32 9.90 17.73
CA GLY A 266 -18.35 10.00 18.77
C GLY A 266 -18.54 8.76 19.64
N HIS A 267 -18.06 7.59 19.22
CA HIS A 267 -18.13 6.35 20.03
C HIS A 267 -16.97 6.20 21.02
N GLY A 268 -16.01 7.14 21.03
CA GLY A 268 -14.87 7.12 21.95
C GLY A 268 -13.65 6.36 21.43
N ALA A 269 -12.58 6.44 22.20
CA ALA A 269 -11.29 5.81 21.94
C ALA A 269 -10.52 5.65 23.27
N ARG A 270 -9.70 4.60 23.41
CA ARG A 270 -8.82 4.40 24.59
C ARG A 270 -7.87 5.59 24.81
N HIS A 271 -7.41 6.19 23.72
CA HIS A 271 -6.56 7.37 23.72
C HIS A 271 -7.18 8.45 22.84
N THR A 272 -7.13 9.69 23.29
CA THR A 272 -7.49 10.84 22.44
C THR A 272 -6.47 11.00 21.30
N THR A 273 -6.89 11.59 20.17
CA THR A 273 -5.98 11.90 19.06
C THR A 273 -4.77 12.74 19.52
N ARG A 274 -4.98 13.67 20.46
CA ARG A 274 -3.89 14.46 21.07
C ARG A 274 -2.87 13.59 21.79
N GLN A 275 -3.31 12.56 22.52
CA GLN A 275 -2.41 11.63 23.20
C GLN A 275 -1.66 10.74 22.21
N ILE A 276 -2.30 10.31 21.11
CA ILE A 276 -1.63 9.57 20.04
C ILE A 276 -0.55 10.42 19.38
N LEU A 277 -0.86 11.68 19.02
CA LEU A 277 0.11 12.60 18.43
C LEU A 277 1.28 12.88 19.38
N ALA A 278 0.99 13.15 20.66
CA ALA A 278 2.03 13.36 21.67
C ALA A 278 2.94 12.13 21.84
N TRP A 279 2.35 10.93 21.82
CA TRP A 279 3.11 9.67 21.88
C TRP A 279 4.00 9.49 20.64
N LEU A 280 3.47 9.73 19.44
CA LEU A 280 4.27 9.58 18.22
C LEU A 280 5.39 10.63 18.15
N THR A 281 5.14 11.86 18.60
CA THR A 281 6.17 12.89 18.75
C THR A 281 7.26 12.46 19.74
N ASP A 282 6.89 11.88 20.89
CA ASP A 282 7.85 11.31 21.83
C ASP A 282 8.71 10.21 21.18
N VAL A 283 8.08 9.24 20.50
CA VAL A 283 8.78 8.16 19.79
C VAL A 283 9.77 8.73 18.77
N ARG A 284 9.36 9.69 17.94
CA ARG A 284 10.24 10.33 16.94
C ARG A 284 11.37 11.13 17.55
N THR A 285 11.18 11.68 18.75
CA THR A 285 12.19 12.48 19.45
C THR A 285 13.25 11.59 20.10
N ARG A 286 12.84 10.47 20.70
CA ARG A 286 13.77 9.58 21.42
C ARG A 286 14.45 8.54 20.52
N THR A 287 13.88 8.24 19.35
CA THR A 287 14.42 7.20 18.46
C THR A 287 15.56 7.75 17.62
N GLU A 288 16.78 7.25 17.84
CA GLU A 288 17.93 7.56 17.01
C GLU A 288 18.13 6.51 15.91
N VAL A 289 17.88 6.91 14.66
CA VAL A 289 18.23 6.14 13.45
C VAL A 289 18.96 7.06 12.49
N LEU A 290 20.23 6.75 12.24
CA LEU A 290 21.07 7.50 11.32
C LEU A 290 21.32 6.65 10.07
N THR A 291 21.03 7.22 8.91
CA THR A 291 21.22 6.55 7.63
C THR A 291 22.11 7.36 6.72
N ARG A 292 23.10 6.71 6.11
CA ARG A 292 24.04 7.36 5.19
C ARG A 292 24.14 6.53 3.90
N PRO A 293 23.87 7.13 2.72
CA PRO A 293 24.17 6.48 1.46
C PRO A 293 25.67 6.14 1.36
N VAL A 294 25.97 4.93 0.93
CA VAL A 294 27.33 4.41 0.73
C VAL A 294 27.42 3.68 -0.62
N PRO A 295 28.64 3.46 -1.16
CA PRO A 295 28.83 2.56 -2.29
C PRO A 295 28.18 1.19 -2.07
N LEU A 296 27.58 0.63 -3.12
CA LEU A 296 27.07 -0.74 -3.13
C LEU A 296 28.19 -1.78 -3.23
N ARG A 297 29.34 -1.38 -3.78
CA ARG A 297 30.58 -2.17 -3.80
C ARG A 297 31.04 -2.43 -2.37
N ASP A 298 31.41 -3.68 -2.10
CA ASP A 298 31.97 -4.15 -0.83
C ASP A 298 31.09 -3.81 0.39
N LEU A 299 29.77 -3.80 0.19
CA LEU A 299 28.80 -3.48 1.23
C LEU A 299 28.85 -4.55 2.36
N PRO A 300 29.10 -4.18 3.63
CA PRO A 300 29.25 -5.15 4.71
C PRO A 300 28.04 -6.08 4.89
N GLY A 301 28.29 -7.39 4.97
CA GLY A 301 27.26 -8.43 5.10
C GLY A 301 26.58 -8.83 3.78
N TRP A 302 26.92 -8.17 2.67
CA TRP A 302 26.34 -8.44 1.36
C TRP A 302 27.40 -8.88 0.35
N GLN A 303 27.06 -9.88 -0.44
CA GLN A 303 27.92 -10.46 -1.46
C GLN A 303 27.28 -10.25 -2.83
N ARG A 304 28.12 -9.84 -3.79
CA ARG A 304 27.73 -9.71 -5.19
C ARG A 304 28.36 -10.84 -6.00
N ASP A 305 27.53 -11.56 -6.73
CA ASP A 305 27.95 -12.42 -7.83
C ASP A 305 27.32 -11.92 -9.15
N PRO A 306 27.56 -12.56 -10.31
CA PRO A 306 26.94 -12.13 -11.55
C PRO A 306 25.41 -12.14 -11.52
N ALA A 307 24.77 -13.04 -10.77
CA ALA A 307 23.33 -13.24 -10.76
C ALA A 307 22.57 -12.34 -9.77
N ALA A 308 23.18 -11.98 -8.65
CA ALA A 308 22.52 -11.18 -7.60
C ALA A 308 23.49 -10.49 -6.62
N ILE A 309 22.93 -9.57 -5.83
CA ILE A 309 23.51 -9.09 -4.57
C ILE A 309 22.66 -9.64 -3.42
N ALA A 310 23.23 -10.47 -2.56
CA ALA A 310 22.52 -11.18 -1.50
C ALA A 310 23.21 -11.01 -0.15
N HIS A 311 22.45 -11.07 0.94
CA HIS A 311 23.05 -11.11 2.28
C HIS A 311 23.76 -12.47 2.50
N GLU A 312 24.91 -12.47 3.17
CA GLU A 312 25.74 -13.66 3.40
C GLU A 312 25.02 -14.79 4.14
N SER A 313 23.98 -14.46 4.90
CA SER A 313 23.14 -15.43 5.61
C SER A 313 22.03 -16.05 4.76
N GLY A 314 21.83 -15.60 3.52
CA GLY A 314 20.70 -16.00 2.66
C GLY A 314 19.33 -15.50 3.15
N ARG A 315 19.29 -14.48 4.01
CA ARG A 315 18.06 -13.87 4.55
C ARG A 315 17.82 -12.47 3.95
N PHE A 316 16.74 -11.83 4.39
CA PHE A 316 16.30 -10.49 3.99
C PHE A 316 15.80 -10.44 2.55
N PHE A 317 16.66 -10.14 1.60
CA PHE A 317 16.32 -10.00 0.19
C PHE A 317 17.56 -10.14 -0.70
N GLU A 318 17.32 -10.26 -2.00
CA GLU A 318 18.32 -10.16 -3.08
C GLU A 318 18.03 -8.94 -3.95
N VAL A 319 19.08 -8.30 -4.48
CA VAL A 319 18.99 -7.47 -5.68
C VAL A 319 19.26 -8.36 -6.88
N ILE A 320 18.30 -8.51 -7.77
CA ILE A 320 18.40 -9.35 -8.97
C ILE A 320 18.30 -8.50 -10.24
N GLY A 321 18.89 -8.97 -11.34
CA GLY A 321 18.65 -8.42 -12.66
C GLY A 321 17.58 -9.21 -13.41
N VAL A 322 16.66 -8.52 -14.07
CA VAL A 322 15.66 -9.16 -14.93
C VAL A 322 15.63 -8.54 -16.33
N HIS A 323 15.37 -9.37 -17.32
CA HIS A 323 14.95 -9.00 -18.66
C HIS A 323 13.46 -9.31 -18.78
N VAL A 324 12.69 -8.33 -19.23
CA VAL A 324 11.23 -8.39 -19.31
C VAL A 324 10.82 -8.29 -20.76
N LYS A 325 9.98 -9.21 -21.20
CA LYS A 325 9.22 -9.12 -22.45
C LYS A 325 7.76 -8.94 -22.11
N ALA A 326 7.09 -7.97 -22.72
CA ALA A 326 5.71 -7.67 -22.42
C ALA A 326 4.83 -7.76 -23.68
N GLY A 327 3.77 -8.54 -23.60
CA GLY A 327 2.64 -8.48 -24.52
C GLY A 327 1.66 -7.40 -24.07
N GLY A 328 1.05 -6.69 -25.03
CA GLY A 328 0.01 -5.70 -24.74
C GLY A 328 0.50 -4.36 -24.17
N ARG A 329 1.80 -4.21 -23.87
CA ARG A 329 2.38 -2.95 -23.39
C ARG A 329 3.04 -2.13 -24.50
N GLU A 330 3.20 -0.83 -24.24
CA GLU A 330 3.86 0.11 -25.16
C GLU A 330 5.35 -0.21 -25.40
N VAL A 331 6.07 -0.59 -24.34
CA VAL A 331 7.46 -1.05 -24.41
C VAL A 331 7.44 -2.57 -24.41
N ALA A 332 7.85 -3.16 -25.53
CA ALA A 332 7.81 -4.60 -25.73
C ALA A 332 8.89 -5.35 -24.92
N GLU A 333 10.07 -4.74 -24.71
CA GLU A 333 11.17 -5.37 -23.99
C GLU A 333 11.99 -4.34 -23.22
N TRP A 334 12.42 -4.67 -22.00
CA TRP A 334 13.37 -3.87 -21.22
C TRP A 334 14.13 -4.73 -20.20
N SER A 335 15.04 -4.13 -19.45
CA SER A 335 15.67 -4.78 -18.31
C SER A 335 15.63 -3.85 -17.10
N GLN A 336 15.66 -4.42 -15.89
CA GLN A 336 15.72 -3.66 -14.64
C GLN A 336 16.24 -4.49 -13.47
N PRO A 337 16.86 -3.85 -12.47
CA PRO A 337 17.08 -4.49 -11.18
C PRO A 337 15.75 -4.64 -10.44
N MET A 338 15.64 -5.62 -9.56
CA MET A 338 14.48 -5.80 -8.68
C MET A 338 14.92 -6.30 -7.32
N ILE A 339 14.11 -5.99 -6.30
CA ILE A 339 14.29 -6.56 -4.96
C ILE A 339 13.46 -7.83 -4.85
N ARG A 340 14.08 -8.94 -4.48
CA ARG A 340 13.43 -10.24 -4.26
C ARG A 340 13.54 -10.62 -2.78
N PRO A 341 12.46 -10.52 -1.98
CA PRO A 341 12.49 -10.92 -0.57
C PRO A 341 12.72 -12.42 -0.39
N GLN A 342 13.36 -12.80 0.72
CA GLN A 342 13.59 -14.19 1.10
C GLN A 342 12.48 -14.70 2.03
N GLY A 343 11.39 -15.19 1.44
CA GLY A 343 10.25 -15.73 2.16
C GLY A 343 9.00 -14.83 2.09
N VAL A 344 7.88 -15.37 2.56
CA VAL A 344 6.61 -14.63 2.67
C VAL A 344 6.62 -13.90 4.01
N GLY A 345 6.37 -12.59 3.98
CA GLY A 345 6.25 -11.81 5.20
C GLY A 345 4.88 -11.94 5.85
N VAL A 346 4.76 -11.39 7.05
CA VAL A 346 3.54 -11.33 7.84
C VAL A 346 3.32 -9.87 8.22
N ALA A 347 2.15 -9.34 7.88
CA ALA A 347 1.68 -8.02 8.27
C ALA A 347 0.33 -8.18 8.97
N ALA A 348 0.25 -7.91 10.26
CA ALA A 348 -0.95 -8.19 11.04
C ALA A 348 -1.32 -7.09 12.03
N PHE A 349 -2.63 -6.82 12.11
CA PHE A 349 -3.21 -6.13 13.25
C PHE A 349 -3.79 -7.13 14.24
N LEU A 350 -3.35 -7.04 15.49
CA LEU A 350 -4.16 -7.50 16.60
C LEU A 350 -5.27 -6.47 16.82
N VAL A 351 -6.50 -6.95 16.96
CA VAL A 351 -7.67 -6.09 17.21
C VAL A 351 -8.38 -6.53 18.47
N THR A 352 -8.94 -5.58 19.21
CA THR A 352 -9.77 -5.87 20.37
C THR A 352 -10.93 -4.88 20.48
N ARG A 353 -11.90 -5.22 21.32
CA ARG A 353 -13.09 -4.40 21.57
C ARG A 353 -12.93 -3.70 22.90
N ILE A 354 -12.83 -2.37 22.87
CA ILE A 354 -12.70 -1.52 24.06
C ILE A 354 -13.95 -0.64 24.12
N ASP A 355 -14.76 -0.79 25.18
CA ASP A 355 -16.05 -0.12 25.34
C ASP A 355 -16.96 -0.30 24.11
N GLY A 356 -16.91 -1.50 23.52
CA GLY A 356 -17.67 -1.85 22.31
C GLY A 356 -17.09 -1.29 21.01
N VAL A 357 -16.00 -0.53 21.02
CA VAL A 357 -15.35 0.01 19.81
C VAL A 357 -14.16 -0.85 19.42
N LEU A 358 -14.07 -1.25 18.14
CA LEU A 358 -12.90 -1.98 17.66
C LEU A 358 -11.68 -1.07 17.63
N HIS A 359 -10.57 -1.56 18.20
CA HIS A 359 -9.27 -0.91 18.16
C HIS A 359 -8.26 -1.87 17.55
N ALA A 360 -7.41 -1.35 16.66
CA ALA A 360 -6.22 -2.04 16.17
C ALA A 360 -5.01 -1.65 17.03
N LEU A 361 -4.18 -2.62 17.39
CA LEU A 361 -2.93 -2.38 18.10
C LEU A 361 -1.86 -1.93 17.10
N VAL A 362 -1.65 -0.64 16.96
CA VAL A 362 -0.61 -0.12 16.07
C VAL A 362 0.72 -0.07 16.79
N ARG A 363 1.81 -0.15 16.04
CA ARG A 363 3.16 0.08 16.54
C ARG A 363 3.75 1.32 15.88
N ALA A 364 4.50 2.14 16.61
CA ALA A 364 5.38 3.11 15.98
C ALA A 364 6.72 2.44 15.68
N ILE A 365 7.10 2.32 14.41
CA ILE A 365 8.33 1.67 13.97
C ILE A 365 9.22 2.64 13.20
N ALA A 366 10.53 2.58 13.47
CA ALA A 366 11.53 3.23 12.64
C ALA A 366 12.08 2.25 11.60
N GLN A 367 12.20 2.71 10.36
CA GLN A 367 12.80 1.96 9.26
C GLN A 367 13.86 2.84 8.57
N PRO A 368 14.91 2.24 8.01
CA PRO A 368 16.06 3.00 7.51
C PRO A 368 15.71 3.89 6.30
N GLY A 369 14.67 3.55 5.56
CA GLY A 369 14.17 4.32 4.44
C GLY A 369 13.19 5.43 4.81
N TYR A 370 12.79 5.56 6.07
CA TYR A 370 11.83 6.61 6.45
C TYR A 370 12.46 7.99 6.49
N LYS A 371 11.64 9.00 6.18
CA LYS A 371 12.08 10.39 6.21
C LYS A 371 11.95 11.02 7.60
N ASP A 372 10.89 10.68 8.33
CA ASP A 372 10.55 11.31 9.62
C ASP A 372 10.63 10.31 10.78
N VAL A 373 11.76 9.57 10.83
CA VAL A 373 12.15 8.62 11.88
C VAL A 373 11.23 7.41 12.01
N ALA A 374 9.97 7.60 12.42
CA ALA A 374 9.02 6.54 12.70
C ALA A 374 7.62 6.81 12.14
N GLU A 375 6.98 5.74 11.67
CA GLU A 375 5.61 5.72 11.17
C GLU A 375 4.79 4.66 11.93
N LEU A 376 3.47 4.80 11.93
CA LEU A 376 2.55 3.78 12.44
C LEU A 376 2.51 2.60 11.48
N ALA A 377 2.66 1.42 12.05
CA ALA A 377 2.77 0.14 11.37
C ALA A 377 1.77 -0.87 11.96
N PRO A 378 1.56 -2.01 11.27
CA PRO A 378 0.88 -3.16 11.84
C PRO A 378 1.48 -3.56 13.20
N THR A 379 0.71 -4.29 14.01
CA THR A 379 1.21 -4.87 15.27
C THR A 379 2.46 -5.71 15.01
N VAL A 380 2.40 -6.52 13.96
CA VAL A 380 3.50 -7.35 13.48
C VAL A 380 3.71 -7.04 12.01
N GLN A 381 4.93 -6.68 11.63
CA GLN A 381 5.35 -6.51 10.24
C GLN A 381 6.76 -7.07 10.11
N CYS A 382 6.90 -8.25 9.50
CA CYS A 382 8.18 -8.94 9.48
C CYS A 382 8.22 -10.10 8.47
N VAL A 383 9.41 -10.56 8.10
CA VAL A 383 9.57 -11.91 7.50
C VAL A 383 10.09 -12.83 8.59
N PRO A 384 9.31 -13.80 9.09
CA PRO A 384 9.67 -14.58 10.28
C PRO A 384 11.05 -15.24 10.21
N GLY A 385 11.41 -15.81 9.06
CA GLY A 385 12.71 -16.48 8.87
C GLY A 385 13.92 -15.55 8.98
N ASN A 386 13.77 -14.23 8.83
CA ASN A 386 14.88 -13.29 9.00
C ASN A 386 15.38 -13.23 10.45
N TYR A 387 14.56 -13.61 11.42
CA TYR A 387 14.91 -13.53 12.83
C TYR A 387 15.69 -14.75 13.32
N ASP A 388 15.80 -15.82 12.52
CA ASP A 388 16.62 -17.00 12.83
C ASP A 388 18.12 -16.68 12.88
N VAL A 389 18.54 -15.60 12.22
CA VAL A 389 19.93 -15.16 12.11
C VAL A 389 20.22 -13.90 12.91
N LEU A 390 19.23 -13.40 13.67
CA LEU A 390 19.34 -12.20 14.48
C LEU A 390 19.28 -12.56 15.98
N PRO A 391 19.74 -11.66 16.87
CA PRO A 391 19.57 -11.86 18.31
C PRO A 391 18.09 -12.06 18.69
N GLU A 392 17.82 -12.85 19.72
CA GLU A 392 16.45 -13.13 20.20
C GLU A 392 15.66 -11.85 20.49
N ALA A 393 16.33 -10.82 21.04
CA ALA A 393 15.74 -9.51 21.31
C ALA A 393 15.25 -8.78 20.05
N ALA A 394 15.68 -9.17 18.86
CA ALA A 394 15.19 -8.63 17.60
C ALA A 394 13.84 -9.23 17.16
N ARG A 395 13.44 -10.39 17.71
CA ARG A 395 12.18 -11.05 17.35
C ARG A 395 11.00 -10.09 17.59
N PRO A 396 10.10 -9.88 16.60
CA PRO A 396 9.01 -8.92 16.75
C PRO A 396 8.08 -9.33 17.89
N ARG A 397 7.79 -8.36 18.77
CA ARG A 397 6.81 -8.54 19.83
C ARG A 397 5.46 -8.91 19.23
N PHE A 398 4.76 -9.84 19.87
CA PHE A 398 3.45 -10.36 19.48
C PHE A 398 3.41 -11.20 18.19
N LEU A 399 4.56 -11.55 17.60
CA LEU A 399 4.60 -12.45 16.44
C LEU A 399 3.91 -13.79 16.71
N ASP A 400 4.17 -14.41 17.87
CA ASP A 400 3.57 -15.70 18.21
C ASP A 400 2.06 -15.60 18.40
N ALA A 401 1.55 -14.47 18.93
CA ALA A 401 0.11 -14.23 19.04
C ALA A 401 -0.61 -14.18 17.68
N VAL A 402 0.12 -13.83 16.60
CA VAL A 402 -0.39 -13.83 15.23
C VAL A 402 -0.22 -15.21 14.59
N LEU A 403 0.96 -15.83 14.71
CA LEU A 403 1.25 -17.12 14.08
C LEU A 403 0.43 -18.28 14.68
N ASP A 404 0.19 -18.24 15.99
CA ASP A 404 -0.53 -19.29 16.72
C ASP A 404 -2.03 -18.97 16.88
N ALA A 405 -2.55 -17.96 16.18
CA ALA A 405 -3.94 -17.56 16.24
C ALA A 405 -4.87 -18.70 15.75
N THR A 406 -5.90 -19.02 16.53
CA THR A 406 -6.88 -20.02 16.12
C THR A 406 -7.79 -19.47 15.02
N PRO A 407 -8.33 -20.32 14.11
CA PRO A 407 -9.16 -19.87 12.99
C PRO A 407 -10.35 -18.98 13.39
N GLU A 408 -10.94 -19.20 14.57
CA GLU A 408 -12.10 -18.45 15.05
C GLU A 408 -11.76 -17.00 15.44
N ARG A 409 -10.48 -16.73 15.73
CA ARG A 409 -9.96 -15.39 16.04
C ARG A 409 -9.50 -14.64 14.80
N ILE A 410 -9.33 -15.31 13.67
CA ILE A 410 -8.87 -14.71 12.42
C ILE A 410 -10.08 -14.08 11.71
N ARG A 411 -10.04 -12.75 11.54
CA ARG A 411 -11.10 -11.96 10.88
C ARG A 411 -10.80 -11.64 9.43
N TYR A 412 -9.53 -11.64 9.07
CA TYR A 412 -9.04 -11.49 7.70
C TYR A 412 -7.70 -12.22 7.58
N ASP A 413 -7.49 -12.92 6.48
CA ASP A 413 -6.27 -13.69 6.19
C ASP A 413 -6.14 -13.91 4.69
N VAL A 414 -5.33 -13.09 4.03
CA VAL A 414 -5.13 -13.11 2.58
C VAL A 414 -3.66 -12.86 2.27
N THR A 415 -3.11 -13.58 1.29
CA THR A 415 -1.74 -13.33 0.83
C THR A 415 -1.76 -12.35 -0.34
N LEU A 416 -1.11 -11.20 -0.16
CA LEU A 416 -1.12 -10.11 -1.13
C LEU A 416 0.31 -9.72 -1.52
N SER A 417 0.50 -9.43 -2.79
CA SER A 417 1.76 -8.96 -3.36
C SER A 417 2.00 -7.48 -3.09
N GLU A 418 3.28 -7.11 -3.00
CA GLU A 418 3.77 -5.72 -3.00
C GLU A 418 3.91 -5.19 -4.45
N GLU A 419 4.38 -3.95 -4.65
CA GLU A 419 4.51 -3.32 -5.99
C GLU A 419 5.37 -4.16 -6.98
N GLY A 420 4.74 -4.72 -8.01
CA GLY A 420 5.42 -5.53 -9.01
C GLY A 420 6.36 -4.75 -9.94
N GLY A 421 6.33 -3.42 -9.91
CA GLY A 421 7.25 -2.58 -10.66
C GLY A 421 8.68 -2.58 -10.12
N ARG A 422 8.90 -2.98 -8.86
CA ARG A 422 10.20 -2.97 -8.17
C ARG A 422 10.50 -4.25 -7.41
N PHE A 423 9.47 -4.96 -6.96
CA PHE A 423 9.59 -6.13 -6.12
C PHE A 423 9.24 -7.40 -6.87
N TYR A 424 10.20 -8.31 -6.97
CA TYR A 424 9.99 -9.58 -7.66
C TYR A 424 9.37 -10.60 -6.72
N HIS A 425 8.08 -10.90 -6.94
CA HIS A 425 7.29 -11.87 -6.19
C HIS A 425 7.28 -11.62 -4.68
N ALA A 426 7.35 -10.36 -4.27
CA ALA A 426 7.25 -9.99 -2.86
C ALA A 426 5.81 -10.15 -2.39
N ARG A 427 5.60 -11.02 -1.40
CA ARG A 427 4.27 -11.31 -0.83
C ARG A 427 4.30 -11.21 0.68
N ASN A 428 3.21 -10.72 1.24
CA ASN A 428 2.93 -10.75 2.68
C ASN A 428 1.58 -11.44 2.92
N ARG A 429 1.50 -12.25 3.97
CA ARG A 429 0.24 -12.70 4.55
C ARG A 429 -0.30 -11.57 5.43
N TYR A 430 -1.40 -10.95 4.99
CA TYR A 430 -2.07 -9.87 5.68
C TYR A 430 -3.16 -10.42 6.58
N MET A 431 -3.09 -10.12 7.89
CA MET A 431 -3.98 -10.70 8.88
C MET A 431 -4.64 -9.66 9.78
N VAL A 432 -5.90 -9.91 10.15
CA VAL A 432 -6.59 -9.24 11.26
C VAL A 432 -6.96 -10.32 12.27
N VAL A 433 -6.36 -10.25 13.46
CA VAL A 433 -6.54 -11.26 14.51
C VAL A 433 -7.18 -10.63 15.72
N GLU A 434 -8.35 -11.12 16.11
CA GLU A 434 -9.03 -10.68 17.31
C GLU A 434 -8.41 -11.29 18.56
N VAL A 435 -8.13 -10.45 19.55
CA VAL A 435 -7.60 -10.83 20.85
C VAL A 435 -8.49 -10.30 21.97
N ASP A 436 -8.45 -10.98 23.10
CA ASP A 436 -9.10 -10.48 24.31
C ASP A 436 -8.41 -9.20 24.80
N ASP A 437 -9.16 -8.32 25.48
CA ASP A 437 -8.61 -7.11 26.12
C ASP A 437 -7.76 -7.52 27.34
N ASP A 438 -6.51 -7.89 27.05
CA ASP A 438 -5.55 -8.45 27.99
C ASP A 438 -4.39 -7.45 28.18
N PRO A 439 -4.03 -7.09 29.44
CA PRO A 439 -2.90 -6.23 29.75
C PRO A 439 -1.56 -6.66 29.15
N ARG A 440 -1.39 -7.94 28.76
CA ARG A 440 -0.17 -8.41 28.07
C ARG A 440 0.15 -7.66 26.78
N PHE A 441 -0.85 -7.01 26.18
CA PHE A 441 -0.70 -6.22 24.96
C PHE A 441 -0.35 -4.75 25.22
N ASP A 442 -0.36 -4.30 26.48
CA ASP A 442 0.07 -2.94 26.84
C ASP A 442 1.60 -2.83 26.76
N HIS A 443 2.10 -1.99 25.85
CA HIS A 443 3.53 -1.76 25.67
C HIS A 443 3.81 -0.31 25.24
N PRO A 444 4.92 0.32 25.68
CA PRO A 444 5.23 1.72 25.37
C PRO A 444 5.26 2.06 23.87
N ASP A 445 5.72 1.12 23.03
CA ASP A 445 5.83 1.27 21.57
C ASP A 445 4.54 0.97 20.79
N PHE A 446 3.44 0.66 21.48
CA PHE A 446 2.18 0.27 20.85
C PHE A 446 1.00 1.09 21.38
N ARG A 447 0.00 1.33 20.55
CA ARG A 447 -1.26 1.98 20.97
C ARG A 447 -2.46 1.32 20.33
N TRP A 448 -3.51 1.14 21.13
CA TRP A 448 -4.82 0.80 20.62
C TRP A 448 -5.45 2.01 19.95
N MET A 449 -5.77 1.88 18.67
CA MET A 449 -6.36 2.95 17.86
C MET A 449 -7.62 2.46 17.14
N PRO A 450 -8.76 3.14 17.27
CA PRO A 450 -9.91 2.89 16.43
C PRO A 450 -9.67 3.45 15.02
N MET A 451 -10.44 2.96 14.05
CA MET A 451 -10.23 3.25 12.64
C MET A 451 -10.34 4.73 12.27
N HIS A 452 -11.20 5.51 12.94
CA HIS A 452 -11.31 6.95 12.69
C HIS A 452 -10.00 7.72 12.98
N GLN A 453 -9.19 7.25 13.92
CA GLN A 453 -7.89 7.89 14.20
C GLN A 453 -6.88 7.55 13.11
N LEU A 454 -6.85 6.31 12.65
CA LEU A 454 -6.02 5.89 11.51
C LEU A 454 -6.41 6.66 10.24
N ALA A 455 -7.71 6.73 9.91
CA ALA A 455 -8.23 7.48 8.78
C ALA A 455 -7.88 8.98 8.86
N GLY A 456 -8.00 9.59 10.05
CA GLY A 456 -7.60 10.98 10.26
C GLY A 456 -6.10 11.22 10.01
N LEU A 457 -5.24 10.30 10.44
CA LEU A 457 -3.79 10.39 10.21
C LEU A 457 -3.39 10.10 8.76
N LEU A 458 -4.17 9.31 8.01
CA LEU A 458 -3.96 9.05 6.58
C LEU A 458 -4.12 10.28 5.70
N ARG A 459 -4.74 11.35 6.21
CA ARG A 459 -4.80 12.66 5.53
C ARG A 459 -3.46 13.40 5.56
N HIS A 460 -2.47 12.85 6.26
CA HIS A 460 -1.16 13.46 6.45
C HIS A 460 -0.04 12.50 6.07
N SER A 461 1.02 13.05 5.47
CA SER A 461 2.22 12.29 5.14
C SER A 461 2.94 11.79 6.39
N TYR A 462 3.62 10.65 6.25
CA TYR A 462 4.54 10.08 7.25
C TYR A 462 3.88 9.55 8.52
N TYR A 463 2.55 9.40 8.58
CA TYR A 463 1.93 8.86 9.78
C TYR A 463 1.70 7.36 9.72
N VAL A 464 1.29 6.82 8.57
CA VAL A 464 0.86 5.41 8.45
C VAL A 464 1.59 4.77 7.29
N ASN A 465 2.37 3.73 7.57
CA ASN A 465 3.17 3.06 6.57
C ASN A 465 2.33 2.19 5.61
N VAL A 466 2.95 1.71 4.54
CA VAL A 466 2.23 1.04 3.43
C VAL A 466 1.56 -0.29 3.85
N GLU A 467 2.16 -1.04 4.77
CA GLU A 467 1.57 -2.27 5.27
C GLU A 467 0.36 -1.99 6.18
N ALA A 468 0.44 -0.97 7.03
CA ALA A 468 -0.71 -0.52 7.82
C ALA A 468 -1.82 0.04 6.93
N ARG A 469 -1.50 0.76 5.84
CA ARG A 469 -2.48 1.21 4.84
C ARG A 469 -3.18 0.03 4.17
N SER A 470 -2.43 -0.99 3.78
CA SER A 470 -3.02 -2.22 3.24
C SER A 470 -3.99 -2.87 4.23
N LEU A 471 -3.63 -3.00 5.51
CA LEU A 471 -4.54 -3.53 6.53
C LEU A 471 -5.73 -2.61 6.84
N VAL A 472 -5.58 -1.29 6.73
CA VAL A 472 -6.71 -0.35 6.86
C VAL A 472 -7.71 -0.59 5.72
N ALA A 473 -7.26 -0.76 4.48
CA ALA A 473 -8.13 -1.13 3.36
C ALA A 473 -8.81 -2.50 3.59
N CYS A 474 -8.10 -3.47 4.18
CA CYS A 474 -8.68 -4.77 4.55
C CYS A 474 -9.74 -4.62 5.67
N LEU A 475 -9.50 -3.79 6.68
CA LEU A 475 -10.52 -3.51 7.71
C LEU A 475 -11.73 -2.77 7.15
N HIS A 476 -11.55 -1.87 6.17
CA HIS A 476 -12.65 -1.27 5.44
C HIS A 476 -13.47 -2.32 4.66
N SER A 477 -12.84 -3.34 4.07
CA SER A 477 -13.57 -4.39 3.34
C SER A 477 -14.48 -5.24 4.24
N LEU A 478 -14.10 -5.45 5.50
CA LEU A 478 -14.92 -6.15 6.49
C LEU A 478 -16.17 -5.37 6.94
N SER A 479 -16.29 -4.08 6.59
CA SER A 479 -17.46 -3.28 6.99
C SER A 479 -18.71 -3.55 6.15
N GLY A 480 -18.52 -3.92 4.87
CA GLY A 480 -19.57 -4.28 3.93
C GLY A 480 -19.86 -5.79 3.88
N ALA A 481 -18.92 -6.60 4.39
CA ALA A 481 -18.86 -8.07 4.31
C ALA A 481 -20.11 -8.81 4.81
#